data_AF-S2YUH1-F1
#
_entry.id   AF-S2YUH1-F1
#
_cell.length_a   1.000
_cell.length_b   1.000
_cell.length_c   1.000
_cell.angle_alpha   90.00
_cell.angle_beta   90.00
_cell.angle_gamma   90.00
#
_symmetry.space_group_name_H-M   'P 1'
#
loop_
_entity.id
_entity.type
_entity.pdbx_description
1 polymer ?
#
loop_
_entity_poly.entity_id
_entity_poly.type
_entity_poly.pdbx_seq_one_letter_code
_entity_poly.pdbx_strand_id
1 'polypeptide(L)'
;MSYDNPNLAIVKAITEQHLTVSEASVRFKRSRQWIYTLLRRYEEGGPEAVKPRSTAPKTHPTKVSEEVIKQIIKIRRELASKGADNGPETIAWVLEQRGFHAPAESTIRRILTKNGMVTPQPKKRPKAYLRRFEATLPNECWQADVTSTRLLNGQVVEILDFLDDHSRFLLYLGAYKRVAGPTVVTAAETITKKYGFPQSTLTDNGLVFTARLAGAKGGKNGFEKFLEKHSILQKNGRAGHPQTQGKIERFHQTLKKWLRARPPAKPSKTCKNSSTNSATGTTTNDPTGHSDDKHPTRHTQHYPKPAHNHWSQKTTASDTTK
;
A
#
# COMPACT_ATOMS: atom_id res chain seq x y z
N MET A 1 -9.44 25.77 43.84
CA MET A 1 -8.57 24.68 44.36
C MET A 1 -8.33 23.71 43.23
N SER A 2 -7.07 23.46 42.87
CA SER A 2 -6.75 22.63 41.71
C SER A 2 -7.24 21.19 41.90
N TYR A 3 -7.98 20.69 40.91
CA TYR A 3 -8.50 19.33 40.81
C TYR A 3 -7.44 18.31 40.34
N ASP A 4 -6.14 18.57 40.59
CA ASP A 4 -5.04 17.84 39.96
C ASP A 4 -4.76 16.43 40.52
N ASN A 5 -5.42 16.02 41.61
CA ASN A 5 -5.25 14.67 42.15
C ASN A 5 -6.52 14.14 42.82
N PRO A 6 -7.35 13.33 42.13
CA PRO A 6 -8.57 12.79 42.70
C PRO A 6 -8.32 11.87 43.90
N ASN A 7 -7.14 11.26 44.01
CA ASN A 7 -6.78 10.43 45.16
C ASN A 7 -6.46 11.28 46.40
N LEU A 8 -5.87 12.47 46.21
CA LEU A 8 -5.57 13.39 47.31
C LEU A 8 -6.86 13.93 47.95
N ALA A 9 -7.90 14.17 47.14
CA ALA A 9 -9.22 14.57 47.64
C ALA A 9 -9.84 13.50 48.56
N ILE A 10 -9.66 12.21 48.22
CA ILE A 10 -10.12 11.09 49.05
C ILE A 10 -9.39 11.07 50.39
N VAL A 11 -8.07 11.25 50.36
CA VAL A 11 -7.25 11.27 51.58
C VAL A 11 -7.61 12.45 52.48
N LYS A 12 -7.69 13.66 51.92
CA LYS A 12 -8.07 14.87 52.67
C LYS A 12 -9.47 14.78 53.28
N ALA A 13 -10.42 14.15 52.60
CA ALA A 13 -11.75 13.92 53.18
C ALA A 13 -11.69 13.07 54.47
N ILE A 14 -10.74 12.15 54.57
CA ILE A 14 -10.58 11.29 55.75
C ILE A 14 -9.73 12.00 56.82
N THR A 15 -8.63 12.64 56.44
CA THR A 15 -7.66 13.21 57.38
C THR A 15 -8.02 14.62 57.86
N GLU A 16 -8.62 15.45 57.00
CA GLU A 16 -8.97 16.86 57.31
C GLU A 16 -10.46 17.04 57.61
N GLN A 17 -11.35 16.24 56.99
CA GLN A 17 -12.81 16.34 57.18
C GLN A 17 -13.39 15.22 58.08
N HIS A 18 -12.52 14.39 58.67
CA HIS A 18 -12.88 13.31 59.60
C HIS A 18 -13.93 12.32 59.08
N LEU A 19 -14.06 12.12 57.76
CA LEU A 19 -14.91 11.05 57.22
C LEU A 19 -14.33 9.68 57.60
N THR A 20 -15.21 8.75 57.95
CA THR A 20 -14.81 7.35 58.10
C THR A 20 -14.44 6.75 56.74
N VAL A 21 -13.61 5.70 56.74
CA VAL A 21 -13.25 4.96 55.52
C VAL A 21 -14.48 4.39 54.81
N SER A 22 -15.52 4.00 55.56
CA SER A 22 -16.78 3.50 55.01
C SER A 22 -17.56 4.59 54.28
N GLU A 23 -17.68 5.79 54.87
CA GLU A 23 -18.35 6.94 54.23
C GLU A 23 -17.57 7.41 52.99
N ALA A 24 -16.24 7.46 53.07
CA ALA A 24 -15.40 7.80 51.94
C ALA A 24 -15.52 6.76 50.80
N SER A 25 -15.66 5.47 51.13
CA SER A 25 -15.88 4.39 50.16
C SER A 25 -17.16 4.60 49.36
N VAL A 26 -18.26 4.94 50.04
CA VAL A 26 -19.56 5.23 49.41
C VAL A 26 -19.49 6.53 48.61
N ARG A 27 -18.98 7.61 49.21
CA ARG A 27 -18.93 8.95 48.60
C ARG A 27 -18.09 8.99 47.32
N PHE A 28 -16.92 8.36 47.33
CA PHE A 28 -15.99 8.39 46.20
C PHE A 28 -16.07 7.15 45.30
N LYS A 29 -16.99 6.21 45.58
CA LYS A 29 -17.18 4.97 44.81
C LYS A 29 -15.88 4.18 44.61
N ARG A 30 -15.12 4.02 45.70
CA ARG A 30 -13.86 3.26 45.74
C ARG A 30 -13.92 2.18 46.82
N SER A 31 -13.23 1.07 46.60
CA SER A 31 -13.17 0.00 47.60
C SER A 31 -12.43 0.47 48.85
N ARG A 32 -12.88 0.02 50.03
CA ARG A 32 -12.20 0.29 51.31
C ARG A 32 -10.71 -0.09 51.26
N GLN A 33 -10.39 -1.22 50.61
CA GLN A 33 -9.01 -1.68 50.43
C GLN A 33 -8.15 -0.69 49.64
N TRP A 34 -8.69 -0.07 48.60
CA TRP A 34 -7.98 0.97 47.84
C TRP A 34 -7.78 2.24 48.68
N ILE A 35 -8.78 2.62 49.49
CA ILE A 35 -8.68 3.77 50.38
C ILE A 35 -7.60 3.56 51.44
N TYR A 36 -7.53 2.40 52.08
CA TYR A 36 -6.42 2.06 52.99
C TYR A 36 -5.06 2.09 52.29
N THR A 37 -4.99 1.62 51.03
CA THR A 37 -3.77 1.72 50.22
C THR A 37 -3.37 3.17 49.97
N LEU A 38 -4.32 4.07 49.74
CA LEU A 38 -4.06 5.50 49.56
C LEU A 38 -3.58 6.17 50.85
N LEU A 39 -4.22 5.87 51.99
CA LEU A 39 -3.81 6.39 53.30
C LEU A 39 -2.37 5.97 53.63
N ARG A 40 -2.05 4.69 53.48
CA ARG A 40 -0.68 4.18 53.66
C ARG A 40 0.33 4.89 52.77
N ARG A 41 0.00 5.10 51.49
CA ARG A 41 0.88 5.84 50.57
C ARG A 41 1.07 7.29 51.01
N TYR A 42 0.02 7.92 51.53
CA TYR A 42 0.08 9.30 52.01
C TYR A 42 0.94 9.42 53.27
N GLU A 43 0.84 8.48 54.21
CA GLU A 43 1.69 8.41 55.40
C GLU A 43 3.17 8.22 55.03
N GLU A 44 3.45 7.34 54.06
CA GLU A 44 4.83 7.00 53.65
C GLU A 44 5.51 8.09 52.79
N GLY A 45 4.75 8.91 52.04
CA GLY A 45 5.35 9.81 51.05
C GLY A 45 4.53 11.04 50.68
N GLY A 46 3.56 11.41 51.52
CA GLY A 46 2.80 12.65 51.41
C GLY A 46 1.93 12.78 50.14
N PRO A 47 1.58 14.02 49.75
CA PRO A 47 0.69 14.31 48.63
C PRO A 47 1.15 13.77 47.26
N GLU A 48 2.46 13.61 47.07
CA GLU A 48 3.04 13.10 45.83
C GLU A 48 2.84 11.59 45.68
N ALA A 49 2.91 10.83 46.77
CA ALA A 49 2.81 9.38 46.77
C ALA A 49 1.42 8.84 46.40
N VAL A 50 0.38 9.68 46.52
CA VAL A 50 -1.01 9.36 46.17
C VAL A 50 -1.38 9.71 44.73
N LYS A 51 -0.49 10.35 43.96
CA LYS A 51 -0.73 10.58 42.53
C LYS A 51 -1.04 9.26 41.80
N PRO A 52 -1.98 9.25 40.84
CA PRO A 52 -2.24 8.07 40.03
C PRO A 52 -0.96 7.52 39.42
N ARG A 53 -0.60 6.28 39.78
CA ARG A 53 0.56 5.60 39.20
C ARG A 53 0.13 4.94 37.89
N SER A 54 1.09 4.78 36.98
CA SER A 54 0.86 4.04 35.73
C SER A 54 0.34 2.63 36.05
N THR A 55 -0.78 2.26 35.42
CA THR A 55 -1.33 0.90 35.47
C THR A 55 -0.76 0.00 34.37
N ALA A 56 0.18 0.52 33.57
CA ALA A 56 0.80 -0.25 32.51
C ALA A 56 1.57 -1.46 33.10
N PRO A 57 1.46 -2.65 32.49
CA PRO A 57 2.27 -3.81 32.85
C PRO A 57 3.76 -3.48 32.90
N LYS A 58 4.46 -3.98 33.92
CA LYS A 58 5.92 -3.77 34.08
C LYS A 58 6.73 -4.43 32.96
N THR A 59 6.19 -5.48 32.35
CA THR A 59 6.80 -6.22 31.24
C THR A 59 5.83 -6.35 30.08
N HIS A 60 6.38 -6.29 28.87
CA HIS A 60 5.66 -6.49 27.63
C HIS A 60 6.38 -7.58 26.82
N PRO A 61 6.02 -8.86 26.97
CA PRO A 61 6.70 -9.97 26.30
C PRO A 61 6.70 -9.85 24.77
N THR A 62 5.70 -9.18 24.21
CA THR A 62 5.54 -8.92 22.77
C THR A 62 6.20 -7.62 22.31
N LYS A 63 7.02 -6.99 23.16
CA LYS A 63 7.75 -5.77 22.80
C LYS A 63 8.80 -6.12 21.76
N VAL A 64 8.70 -5.46 20.60
CA VAL A 64 9.71 -5.52 19.55
C VAL A 64 11.07 -5.10 20.14
N SER A 65 12.10 -5.91 19.87
CA SER A 65 13.44 -5.65 20.37
C SER A 65 13.99 -4.32 19.84
N GLU A 66 14.87 -3.70 20.61
CA GLU A 66 15.51 -2.43 20.21
C GLU A 66 16.34 -2.59 18.93
N GLU A 67 16.91 -3.77 18.72
CA GLU A 67 17.62 -4.12 17.50
C GLU A 67 16.70 -4.08 16.27
N VAL A 68 15.53 -4.72 16.33
CA VAL A 68 14.56 -4.70 15.23
C VAL A 68 14.06 -3.28 14.96
N ILE A 69 13.85 -2.46 16.00
CA ILE A 69 13.49 -1.05 15.84
C ILE A 69 14.58 -0.29 15.07
N LYS A 70 15.85 -0.46 15.44
CA LYS A 70 16.99 0.16 14.73
C LYS A 70 17.06 -0.29 13.27
N GLN A 71 16.83 -1.59 12.99
CA GLN A 71 16.82 -2.10 11.62
C GLN A 71 15.66 -1.52 10.79
N ILE A 72 14.45 -1.44 11.33
CA ILE A 72 13.30 -0.80 10.68
C ILE A 72 13.64 0.64 10.26
N ILE A 73 14.25 1.39 11.17
CA ILE A 73 14.67 2.79 10.92
C ILE A 73 15.75 2.85 9.84
N LYS A 74 16.75 1.97 9.90
CA LYS A 74 17.83 1.90 8.92
C LYS A 74 17.28 1.60 7.53
N ILE A 75 16.46 0.56 7.39
CA ILE A 75 15.81 0.17 6.13
C ILE A 75 14.97 1.32 5.58
N ARG A 76 14.16 1.98 6.43
CA ARG A 76 13.34 3.13 6.01
C ARG A 76 14.19 4.23 5.35
N ARG A 77 15.36 4.55 5.92
CA ARG A 77 16.27 5.57 5.39
C ARG A 77 16.95 5.10 4.10
N GLU A 78 17.43 3.87 4.05
CA GLU A 78 18.08 3.29 2.87
C GLU A 78 17.13 3.21 1.67
N LEU A 79 15.88 2.81 1.89
CA LEU A 79 14.87 2.77 0.84
C LEU A 79 14.48 4.19 0.39
N ALA A 80 14.36 5.12 1.35
CA ALA A 80 14.07 6.52 1.04
C ALA A 80 15.16 7.17 0.19
N SER A 81 16.44 6.96 0.52
CA SER A 81 17.56 7.54 -0.24
C SER A 81 17.64 7.00 -1.67
N LYS A 82 17.25 5.74 -1.87
CA LYS A 82 17.14 5.11 -3.20
C LYS A 82 15.86 5.48 -3.96
N GLY A 83 14.98 6.28 -3.36
CA GLY A 83 13.67 6.61 -3.92
C GLY A 83 12.74 5.40 -4.09
N ALA A 84 13.02 4.29 -3.40
CA ALA A 84 12.23 3.07 -3.43
C ALA A 84 10.96 3.21 -2.57
N ASP A 85 10.01 2.29 -2.75
CA ASP A 85 8.94 2.18 -1.77
C ASP A 85 9.54 1.85 -0.41
N ASN A 86 9.09 2.55 0.61
CA ASN A 86 9.62 2.47 1.96
C ASN A 86 8.49 2.28 2.98
N GLY A 87 7.35 1.76 2.53
CA GLY A 87 6.19 1.49 3.37
C GLY A 87 6.42 0.34 4.35
N PRO A 88 5.50 0.14 5.30
CA PRO A 88 5.58 -0.94 6.29
C PRO A 88 5.73 -2.34 5.67
N GLU A 89 4.99 -2.63 4.60
CA GLU A 89 5.05 -3.91 3.87
C GLU A 89 6.45 -4.15 3.26
N THR A 90 6.97 -3.20 2.49
CA THR A 90 8.32 -3.29 1.93
C THR A 90 9.39 -3.40 3.01
N ILE A 91 9.24 -2.66 4.12
CA ILE A 91 10.17 -2.75 5.24
C ILE A 91 10.11 -4.15 5.88
N ALA A 92 8.92 -4.70 6.11
CA ALA A 92 8.75 -6.05 6.65
C ALA A 92 9.45 -7.08 5.77
N TRP A 93 9.21 -7.04 4.46
CA TRP A 93 9.86 -7.93 3.50
C TRP A 93 11.39 -7.80 3.55
N VAL A 94 11.95 -6.57 3.49
CA VAL A 94 13.41 -6.38 3.57
C VAL A 94 13.97 -6.85 4.93
N LEU A 95 13.20 -6.71 6.00
CA LEU A 95 13.62 -7.14 7.33
C LEU A 95 13.73 -8.68 7.40
N GLU A 96 12.77 -9.40 6.82
CA GLU A 96 12.79 -10.86 6.67
C GLU A 96 13.96 -11.33 5.81
N GLN A 97 14.23 -10.64 4.69
CA GLN A 97 15.40 -10.94 3.85
C GLN A 97 16.73 -10.73 4.60
N ARG A 98 16.74 -9.96 5.68
CA ARG A 98 17.91 -9.75 6.56
C ARG A 98 17.95 -10.72 7.75
N GLY A 99 17.07 -11.72 7.79
CA GLY A 99 17.06 -12.76 8.82
C GLY A 99 16.34 -12.38 10.11
N PHE A 100 15.59 -11.27 10.15
CA PHE A 100 14.80 -10.89 11.31
C PHE A 100 13.34 -11.30 11.13
N HIS A 101 12.66 -11.62 12.23
CA HIS A 101 11.21 -11.77 12.22
C HIS A 101 10.53 -10.40 12.12
N ALA A 102 9.80 -10.16 11.04
CA ALA A 102 9.10 -8.90 10.85
C ALA A 102 7.89 -8.77 11.78
N PRO A 103 7.78 -7.69 12.58
CA PRO A 103 6.55 -7.41 13.29
C PRO A 103 5.46 -7.00 12.30
N ALA A 104 4.20 -7.11 12.74
CA ALA A 104 3.05 -6.68 11.92
C ALA A 104 3.23 -5.26 11.36
N GLU A 105 2.75 -5.01 10.15
CA GLU A 105 2.84 -3.72 9.45
C GLU A 105 2.33 -2.54 10.29
N SER A 106 1.27 -2.76 11.08
CA SER A 106 0.72 -1.76 12.00
C SER A 106 1.72 -1.37 13.10
N THR A 107 2.52 -2.32 13.57
CA THR A 107 3.60 -2.09 14.54
C THR A 107 4.75 -1.34 13.90
N ILE A 108 5.17 -1.71 12.69
CA ILE A 108 6.19 -0.97 11.92
C ILE A 108 5.73 0.48 11.74
N ARG A 109 4.47 0.70 11.33
CA ARG A 109 3.88 2.03 11.17
C ARG A 109 3.95 2.84 12.47
N ARG A 110 3.59 2.22 13.61
CA ARG A 110 3.66 2.87 14.93
C ARG A 110 5.09 3.23 15.32
N ILE A 111 6.06 2.33 15.08
CA ILE A 111 7.49 2.58 15.31
C ILE A 111 7.96 3.78 14.47
N LEU A 112 7.67 3.79 13.16
CA LEU A 112 8.03 4.90 12.27
C LEU A 112 7.40 6.22 12.71
N THR A 113 6.15 6.20 13.17
CA THR A 113 5.41 7.38 13.63
C THR A 113 6.01 7.92 14.92
N LYS A 114 6.28 7.05 15.90
CA LYS A 114 6.94 7.40 17.16
C LYS A 114 8.33 8.02 16.95
N ASN A 115 9.03 7.61 15.89
CA ASN A 115 10.35 8.12 15.51
C ASN A 115 10.29 9.30 14.51
N GLY A 116 9.14 9.92 14.29
CA GLY A 116 9.02 11.11 13.43
C GLY A 116 9.24 10.86 11.92
N MET A 117 9.22 9.61 11.47
CA MET A 117 9.51 9.22 10.07
C MET A 117 8.26 9.18 9.17
N VAL A 118 7.12 9.60 9.72
CA VAL A 118 5.83 9.69 9.04
C VAL A 118 5.35 11.13 9.14
N THR A 119 5.23 11.81 8.00
CA THR A 119 4.61 13.14 7.94
C THR A 119 3.10 13.01 8.16
N PRO A 120 2.53 13.63 9.21
CA PRO A 120 1.09 13.62 9.42
C PRO A 120 0.36 14.30 8.25
N GLN A 121 -0.75 13.71 7.81
CA GLN A 121 -1.65 14.30 6.81
C GLN A 121 -3.03 14.56 7.44
N PRO A 122 -3.17 15.61 8.28
CA PRO A 122 -4.38 15.84 9.07
C PRO A 122 -5.61 16.23 8.24
N LYS A 123 -5.41 16.78 7.03
CA LYS A 123 -6.51 17.22 6.14
C LYS A 123 -7.20 16.08 5.36
N LYS A 124 -6.86 14.82 5.62
CA LYS A 124 -7.43 13.70 4.84
C LYS A 124 -8.84 13.38 5.35
N ARG A 125 -9.86 13.79 4.57
CA ARG A 125 -11.28 13.50 4.86
C ARG A 125 -11.50 12.00 5.17
N PRO A 126 -12.38 11.64 6.13
CA PRO A 126 -12.72 10.25 6.43
C PRO A 126 -13.25 9.53 5.18
N LYS A 127 -12.73 8.32 4.92
CA LYS A 127 -12.99 7.50 3.72
C LYS A 127 -14.37 6.80 3.74
N ALA A 128 -15.41 7.40 4.29
CA ALA A 128 -16.66 6.68 4.57
C ALA A 128 -17.44 6.22 3.32
N TYR A 129 -17.14 6.76 2.12
CA TYR A 129 -17.92 6.48 0.90
C TYR A 129 -17.09 6.01 -0.31
N LEU A 130 -15.80 5.69 -0.15
CA LEU A 130 -14.95 5.25 -1.26
C LEU A 130 -14.88 3.72 -1.32
N ARG A 131 -15.76 3.08 -2.09
CA ARG A 131 -15.51 1.71 -2.57
C ARG A 131 -14.27 1.75 -3.46
N ARG A 132 -13.20 1.07 -3.03
CA ARG A 132 -12.00 0.89 -3.86
C ARG A 132 -12.37 -0.09 -4.96
N PHE A 133 -12.31 0.36 -6.21
CA PHE A 133 -12.43 -0.52 -7.35
C PHE A 133 -11.15 -1.37 -7.44
N GLU A 134 -11.33 -2.67 -7.47
CA GLU A 134 -10.29 -3.65 -7.72
C GLU A 134 -10.88 -4.81 -8.50
N ALA A 135 -10.19 -5.21 -9.57
CA ALA A 135 -10.44 -6.44 -10.28
C ALA A 135 -10.36 -7.62 -9.30
N THR A 136 -11.21 -8.60 -9.51
CA THR A 136 -11.33 -9.77 -8.63
C THR A 136 -10.17 -10.74 -8.86
N LEU A 137 -9.70 -10.84 -10.11
CA LEU A 137 -8.64 -11.78 -10.50
C LEU A 137 -7.48 -11.09 -11.23
N PRO A 138 -6.26 -11.65 -11.16
CA PRO A 138 -5.17 -11.28 -12.06
C PRO A 138 -5.63 -11.42 -13.52
N ASN A 139 -5.14 -10.54 -14.40
CA ASN A 139 -5.45 -10.53 -15.82
C ASN A 139 -6.93 -10.23 -16.17
N GLU A 140 -7.76 -9.83 -15.21
CA GLU A 140 -9.13 -9.38 -15.48
C GLU A 140 -9.17 -7.95 -16.04
N CYS A 141 -8.32 -7.07 -15.50
CA CYS A 141 -8.26 -5.67 -15.93
C CYS A 141 -6.82 -5.18 -15.93
N TRP A 142 -6.35 -4.67 -17.06
CA TRP A 142 -5.07 -3.96 -17.15
C TRP A 142 -5.31 -2.46 -17.20
N GLN A 143 -4.66 -1.70 -16.32
CA GLN A 143 -4.60 -0.26 -16.42
C GLN A 143 -3.43 0.16 -17.32
N ALA A 144 -3.62 1.17 -18.16
CA ALA A 144 -2.52 1.76 -18.93
C ALA A 144 -2.59 3.29 -18.90
N ASP A 145 -1.43 3.92 -18.84
CA ASP A 145 -1.29 5.37 -18.78
C ASP A 145 0.09 5.80 -19.33
N VAL A 146 0.23 7.10 -19.59
CA VAL A 146 1.48 7.72 -20.03
C VAL A 146 1.87 8.81 -19.04
N THR A 147 3.06 8.70 -18.46
CA THR A 147 3.67 9.78 -17.68
C THR A 147 4.87 10.36 -18.39
N SER A 148 5.45 11.44 -17.86
CA SER A 148 6.65 12.03 -18.46
C SER A 148 7.72 12.37 -17.42
N THR A 149 8.96 12.39 -17.90
CA THR A 149 10.13 12.86 -17.16
C THR A 149 11.05 13.65 -18.08
N ARG A 150 12.07 14.30 -17.52
CA ARG A 150 13.07 15.07 -18.27
C ARG A 150 14.43 14.40 -18.21
N LEU A 151 15.11 14.37 -19.35
CA LEU A 151 16.52 13.98 -19.47
C LEU A 151 17.42 15.13 -19.01
N LEU A 152 18.73 14.84 -18.90
CA LEU A 152 19.72 15.81 -18.46
C LEU A 152 19.76 17.09 -19.33
N ASN A 153 19.50 16.98 -20.63
CA ASN A 153 19.45 18.11 -21.57
C ASN A 153 18.10 18.85 -21.59
N GLY A 154 17.18 18.54 -20.66
CA GLY A 154 15.85 19.14 -20.59
C GLY A 154 14.81 18.53 -21.53
N GLN A 155 15.20 17.61 -22.43
CA GLN A 155 14.28 16.90 -23.31
C GLN A 155 13.25 16.11 -22.50
N VAL A 156 11.98 16.29 -22.83
CA VAL A 156 10.89 15.50 -22.26
C VAL A 156 10.85 14.13 -22.95
N VAL A 157 10.74 13.09 -22.13
CA VAL A 157 10.47 11.71 -22.56
C VAL A 157 9.20 11.23 -21.88
N GLU A 158 8.39 10.53 -22.66
CA GLU A 158 7.14 9.93 -22.24
C GLU A 158 7.38 8.46 -21.88
N ILE A 159 6.73 8.00 -20.83
CA ILE A 159 6.85 6.65 -20.30
C ILE A 159 5.45 6.03 -20.38
N LEU A 160 5.33 4.98 -21.18
CA LEU A 160 4.13 4.16 -21.28
C LEU A 160 4.25 3.00 -20.30
N ASP A 161 3.21 2.80 -19.49
CA ASP A 161 3.13 1.68 -18.56
C ASP A 161 1.79 0.94 -18.65
N PHE A 162 1.86 -0.38 -18.44
CA PHE A 162 0.71 -1.25 -18.25
C PHE A 162 0.86 -1.95 -16.90
N LEU A 163 -0.20 -1.91 -16.10
CA LEU A 163 -0.26 -2.47 -14.76
C LEU A 163 -1.49 -3.37 -14.61
N ASP A 164 -1.32 -4.56 -14.06
CA ASP A 164 -2.44 -5.39 -13.68
C ASP A 164 -3.18 -4.78 -12.48
N ASP A 165 -4.50 -4.60 -12.62
CA ASP A 165 -5.32 -3.91 -11.62
C ASP A 165 -5.39 -4.66 -10.29
N HIS A 166 -5.44 -5.99 -10.33
CA HIS A 166 -5.55 -6.85 -9.16
C HIS A 166 -4.19 -6.97 -8.44
N SER A 167 -3.22 -7.61 -9.10
CA SER A 167 -1.93 -7.99 -8.50
C SER A 167 -0.94 -6.83 -8.36
N ARG A 168 -1.20 -5.70 -9.02
CA ARG A 168 -0.27 -4.55 -9.14
C ARG A 168 1.03 -4.89 -9.85
N PHE A 169 1.04 -6.00 -10.57
CA PHE A 169 2.16 -6.41 -11.37
C PHE A 169 2.33 -5.46 -12.56
N LEU A 170 3.55 -4.92 -12.72
CA LEU A 170 3.89 -4.05 -13.84
C LEU A 170 4.17 -4.91 -15.07
N LEU A 171 3.22 -4.94 -16.00
CA LEU A 171 3.25 -5.75 -17.21
C LEU A 171 4.21 -5.17 -18.25
N TYR A 172 4.23 -3.85 -18.35
CA TYR A 172 5.04 -3.11 -19.32
C TYR A 172 5.54 -1.80 -18.75
N LEU A 173 6.77 -1.41 -19.14
CA LEU A 173 7.33 -0.09 -18.89
C LEU A 173 8.28 0.26 -20.04
N GLY A 174 7.95 1.28 -20.82
CA GLY A 174 8.77 1.72 -21.96
C GLY A 174 8.89 3.24 -22.01
N ALA A 175 10.11 3.74 -22.28
CA ALA A 175 10.38 5.17 -22.42
C ALA A 175 10.57 5.55 -23.89
N TYR A 176 9.95 6.64 -24.31
CA TYR A 176 9.85 7.09 -25.69
C TYR A 176 10.04 8.61 -25.78
N LYS A 177 10.50 9.11 -26.93
CA LYS A 177 10.49 10.56 -27.20
C LYS A 177 9.06 11.11 -27.22
N ARG A 178 8.13 10.34 -27.79
CA ARG A 178 6.69 10.54 -27.77
C ARG A 178 6.01 9.19 -27.94
N VAL A 179 5.00 8.91 -27.14
CA VAL A 179 4.12 7.75 -27.26
C VAL A 179 3.06 8.09 -28.30
N ALA A 180 2.95 7.24 -29.31
CA ALA A 180 1.92 7.33 -30.34
C ALA A 180 1.06 6.06 -30.33
N GLY A 181 -0.08 6.08 -31.03
CA GLY A 181 -0.97 4.91 -31.14
C GLY A 181 -0.25 3.59 -31.48
N PRO A 182 0.65 3.55 -32.49
CA PRO A 182 1.41 2.33 -32.81
C PRO A 182 2.30 1.82 -31.66
N THR A 183 2.83 2.73 -30.84
CA THR A 183 3.61 2.38 -29.64
C THR A 183 2.77 1.60 -28.64
N VAL A 184 1.54 2.07 -28.39
CA VAL A 184 0.59 1.42 -27.48
C VAL A 184 0.18 0.03 -27.99
N VAL A 185 -0.09 -0.09 -29.29
CA VAL A 185 -0.43 -1.39 -29.91
C VAL A 185 0.73 -2.37 -29.80
N THR A 186 1.95 -1.94 -30.11
CA THR A 186 3.15 -2.78 -30.01
C THR A 186 3.38 -3.26 -28.57
N ALA A 187 3.21 -2.36 -27.59
CA ALA A 187 3.30 -2.71 -26.18
C ALA A 187 2.23 -3.75 -25.80
N ALA A 188 0.96 -3.52 -26.20
CA ALA A 188 -0.15 -4.43 -25.95
C ALA A 188 0.09 -5.82 -26.55
N GLU A 189 0.51 -5.90 -27.82
CA GLU A 189 0.88 -7.17 -28.47
C GLU A 189 2.02 -7.89 -27.74
N THR A 190 3.00 -7.14 -27.25
CA THR A 190 4.15 -7.70 -26.52
C THR A 190 3.70 -8.35 -25.21
N ILE A 191 2.88 -7.64 -24.42
CA ILE A 191 2.43 -8.17 -23.14
C ILE A 191 1.36 -9.26 -23.29
N THR A 192 0.51 -9.22 -24.31
CA THR A 192 -0.48 -10.28 -24.53
C THR A 192 0.17 -11.57 -25.02
N LYS A 193 1.24 -11.50 -25.82
CA LYS A 193 2.05 -12.68 -26.17
C LYS A 193 2.67 -13.34 -24.93
N LYS A 194 3.01 -12.56 -23.90
CA LYS A 194 3.67 -13.06 -22.70
C LYS A 194 2.71 -13.53 -21.61
N TYR A 195 1.64 -12.78 -21.36
CA TYR A 195 0.74 -12.99 -20.21
C TYR A 195 -0.68 -13.42 -20.61
N GLY A 196 -0.95 -13.56 -21.91
CA GLY A 196 -2.30 -13.79 -22.43
C GLY A 196 -3.11 -12.50 -22.56
N PHE A 197 -4.34 -12.61 -23.05
CA PHE A 197 -5.24 -11.46 -23.20
C PHE A 197 -5.98 -11.17 -21.88
N PRO A 198 -6.12 -9.89 -21.49
CA PRO A 198 -6.96 -9.54 -20.35
C PRO A 198 -8.44 -9.56 -20.75
N GLN A 199 -9.34 -9.62 -19.76
CA GLN A 199 -10.77 -9.43 -20.05
C GLN A 199 -11.11 -7.98 -20.40
N SER A 200 -10.39 -7.02 -19.81
CA SER A 200 -10.62 -5.60 -20.03
C SER A 200 -9.37 -4.75 -19.86
N THR A 201 -9.41 -3.54 -20.40
CA THR A 201 -8.42 -2.50 -20.14
C THR A 201 -9.07 -1.27 -19.55
N LEU A 202 -8.36 -0.56 -18.68
CA LEU A 202 -8.76 0.74 -18.15
C LEU A 202 -7.72 1.81 -18.53
N THR A 203 -8.10 2.71 -19.43
CA THR A 203 -7.23 3.81 -19.90
C THR A 203 -7.90 5.15 -19.66
N ASP A 204 -7.13 6.23 -19.81
CA ASP A 204 -7.71 7.56 -19.86
C ASP A 204 -8.36 7.80 -21.25
N ASN A 205 -8.79 9.04 -21.51
CA ASN A 205 -9.31 9.44 -22.81
C ASN A 205 -8.22 10.06 -23.72
N GLY A 206 -6.95 9.80 -23.45
CA GLY A 206 -5.85 10.26 -24.28
C GLY A 206 -5.99 9.74 -25.71
N LEU A 207 -5.64 10.56 -26.70
CA LEU A 207 -5.81 10.23 -28.12
C LEU A 207 -5.02 8.98 -28.55
N VAL A 208 -3.98 8.61 -27.80
CA VAL A 208 -3.22 7.38 -28.01
C VAL A 208 -4.00 6.12 -27.65
N PHE A 209 -5.00 6.23 -26.77
CA PHE A 209 -5.85 5.13 -26.29
C PHE A 209 -7.26 5.17 -26.87
N THR A 210 -7.82 6.34 -27.22
CA THR A 210 -9.12 6.43 -27.91
C THR A 210 -9.18 7.52 -28.97
N ALA A 211 -9.83 7.25 -30.11
CA ALA A 211 -10.12 8.27 -31.11
C ALA A 211 -11.34 9.16 -30.75
N ARG A 212 -12.07 8.84 -29.67
CA ARG A 212 -13.36 9.45 -29.33
C ARG A 212 -13.33 10.98 -29.17
N LEU A 213 -12.20 11.54 -28.71
CA LEU A 213 -12.05 12.99 -28.49
C LEU A 213 -11.44 13.74 -29.69
N ALA A 214 -11.16 13.07 -30.81
CA ALA A 214 -10.48 13.68 -31.97
C ALA A 214 -11.37 14.57 -32.86
N GLY A 215 -12.62 14.84 -32.48
CA GLY A 215 -13.45 15.92 -33.05
C GLY A 215 -14.04 15.71 -34.46
N ALA A 216 -13.52 14.81 -35.28
CA ALA A 216 -14.15 14.42 -36.55
C ALA A 216 -14.94 13.10 -36.38
N LYS A 217 -15.77 12.71 -37.35
CA LYS A 217 -16.44 11.39 -37.46
C LYS A 217 -15.40 10.23 -37.54
N GLY A 218 -14.59 10.10 -36.51
CA GLY A 218 -13.27 9.47 -36.54
C GLY A 218 -13.35 7.99 -36.23
N GLY A 219 -12.85 7.17 -37.15
CA GLY A 219 -12.74 5.74 -36.96
C GLY A 219 -11.89 5.35 -35.75
N LYS A 220 -12.10 4.12 -35.27
CA LYS A 220 -11.35 3.53 -34.16
C LYS A 220 -9.84 3.66 -34.36
N ASN A 221 -9.11 4.06 -33.32
CA ASN A 221 -7.65 4.08 -33.34
C ASN A 221 -7.09 2.64 -33.36
N GLY A 222 -5.77 2.52 -33.55
CA GLY A 222 -5.11 1.20 -33.63
C GLY A 222 -5.30 0.35 -32.37
N PHE A 223 -5.36 0.97 -31.20
CA PHE A 223 -5.55 0.27 -29.93
C PHE A 223 -6.99 -0.25 -29.80
N GLU A 224 -8.00 0.58 -30.09
CA GLU A 224 -9.41 0.21 -30.15
C GLU A 224 -9.64 -0.97 -31.11
N LYS A 225 -8.99 -0.96 -32.28
CA LYS A 225 -9.03 -2.08 -33.23
C LYS A 225 -8.38 -3.36 -32.68
N PHE A 226 -7.25 -3.23 -32.00
CA PHE A 226 -6.57 -4.36 -31.34
C PHE A 226 -7.46 -4.98 -30.27
N LEU A 227 -8.07 -4.16 -29.41
CA LEU A 227 -8.97 -4.63 -28.35
C LEU A 227 -10.19 -5.34 -28.93
N GLU A 228 -10.84 -4.76 -29.94
CA GLU A 228 -11.99 -5.38 -30.62
C GLU A 228 -11.63 -6.72 -31.27
N LYS A 229 -10.51 -6.77 -31.99
CA LYS A 229 -10.02 -8.00 -32.65
C LYS A 229 -9.85 -9.16 -31.65
N HIS A 230 -9.47 -8.84 -30.41
CA HIS A 230 -9.22 -9.84 -29.36
C HIS A 230 -10.34 -9.92 -28.32
N SER A 231 -11.50 -9.30 -28.58
CA SER A 231 -12.65 -9.29 -27.68
C SER A 231 -12.34 -8.78 -26.26
N ILE A 232 -11.43 -7.81 -26.15
CA ILE A 232 -11.05 -7.17 -24.89
C ILE A 232 -11.94 -5.94 -24.68
N LEU A 233 -12.58 -5.86 -23.51
CA LEU A 233 -13.46 -4.73 -23.20
C LEU A 233 -12.64 -3.47 -22.85
N GLN A 234 -12.81 -2.39 -23.62
CA GLN A 234 -12.24 -1.10 -23.27
C GLN A 234 -13.12 -0.36 -22.25
N LYS A 235 -12.53 -0.02 -21.11
CA LYS A 235 -13.09 0.90 -20.12
C LYS A 235 -12.29 2.19 -20.17
N ASN A 236 -12.95 3.34 -20.24
CA ASN A 236 -12.29 4.64 -20.12
C ASN A 236 -12.67 5.31 -18.81
N GLY A 237 -11.72 6.00 -18.19
CA GLY A 237 -12.01 6.88 -17.06
C GLY A 237 -13.03 7.96 -17.45
N ARG A 238 -14.05 8.19 -16.63
CA ARG A 238 -14.95 9.34 -16.83
C ARG A 238 -14.20 10.63 -16.49
N ALA A 239 -14.39 11.68 -17.30
CA ALA A 239 -13.88 13.01 -17.01
C ALA A 239 -14.36 13.45 -15.60
N GLY A 240 -13.44 13.91 -14.75
CA GLY A 240 -13.76 14.33 -13.38
C GLY A 240 -13.87 13.21 -12.33
N HIS A 241 -13.62 11.94 -12.67
CA HIS A 241 -13.57 10.81 -11.72
C HIS A 241 -12.16 10.17 -11.62
N PRO A 242 -11.19 10.87 -11.01
CA PRO A 242 -9.81 10.37 -10.82
C PRO A 242 -9.71 9.11 -9.94
N GLN A 243 -10.82 8.64 -9.36
CA GLN A 243 -10.84 7.50 -8.45
C GLN A 243 -10.63 6.14 -9.13
N THR A 244 -10.81 6.04 -10.47
CA THR A 244 -10.68 4.78 -11.21
C THR A 244 -9.23 4.43 -11.58
N GLN A 245 -8.38 5.45 -11.79
CA GLN A 245 -6.98 5.29 -12.21
C GLN A 245 -5.96 5.50 -11.08
N GLY A 246 -6.42 5.61 -9.83
CA GLY A 246 -5.53 5.88 -8.69
C GLY A 246 -4.43 4.84 -8.47
N LYS A 247 -4.53 3.65 -9.09
CA LYS A 247 -3.53 2.58 -9.01
C LYS A 247 -2.29 2.91 -9.83
N ILE A 248 -2.47 3.20 -11.11
CA ILE A 248 -1.38 3.56 -12.01
C ILE A 248 -0.79 4.94 -11.64
N GLU A 249 -1.63 5.89 -11.22
CA GLU A 249 -1.15 7.18 -10.67
C GLU A 249 -0.27 6.99 -9.43
N ARG A 250 -0.64 6.06 -8.54
CA ARG A 250 0.18 5.75 -7.35
C ARG A 250 1.51 5.11 -7.76
N PHE A 251 1.53 4.28 -8.81
CA PHE A 251 2.76 3.76 -9.41
C PHE A 251 3.63 4.89 -9.97
N HIS A 252 3.07 5.84 -10.71
CA HIS A 252 3.82 7.00 -11.23
C HIS A 252 4.50 7.81 -10.11
N GLN A 253 3.86 7.95 -8.96
CA GLN A 253 4.49 8.60 -7.81
C GLN A 253 5.73 7.83 -7.32
N THR A 254 5.68 6.49 -7.29
CA THR A 254 6.83 5.66 -6.95
C THR A 254 7.91 5.78 -8.02
N LEU A 255 7.55 5.66 -9.30
CA LEU A 255 8.46 5.79 -10.43
C LEU A 255 9.20 7.14 -10.42
N LYS A 256 8.48 8.25 -10.23
CA LYS A 256 9.07 9.60 -10.17
C LYS A 256 9.97 9.81 -8.95
N LYS A 257 9.71 9.15 -7.82
CA LYS A 257 10.63 9.17 -6.67
C LYS A 257 11.91 8.41 -7.00
N TRP A 258 11.79 7.23 -7.59
CA TRP A 258 12.91 6.39 -8.00
C TRP A 258 13.80 7.08 -9.04
N LEU A 259 13.18 7.76 -10.03
CA LEU A 259 13.91 8.52 -11.04
C LEU A 259 14.64 9.73 -10.44
N ARG A 260 14.01 10.47 -9.53
CA ARG A 260 14.64 11.64 -8.86
C ARG A 260 15.79 11.29 -7.94
N ALA A 261 15.83 10.06 -7.42
CA ALA A 261 16.93 9.59 -6.58
C ALA A 261 18.20 9.22 -7.38
N ARG A 262 18.18 9.37 -8.71
CA ARG A 262 19.28 9.04 -9.61
C ARG A 262 19.73 10.26 -10.41
N PRO A 263 20.99 10.27 -10.90
CA PRO A 263 21.41 11.25 -11.89
C PRO A 263 20.49 11.18 -13.13
N PRO A 264 20.07 12.34 -13.69
CA PRO A 264 19.26 12.35 -14.91
C PRO A 264 19.95 11.60 -16.06
N ALA A 265 19.18 10.81 -16.79
CA ALA A 265 19.71 10.06 -17.92
C ALA A 265 20.19 11.01 -19.03
N LYS A 266 21.34 10.68 -19.64
CA LYS A 266 21.83 11.35 -20.84
C LYS A 266 21.01 10.91 -22.06
N PRO A 267 20.81 11.77 -23.07
CA PRO A 267 20.18 11.37 -24.32
C PRO A 267 21.02 10.28 -25.00
N SER A 268 20.42 9.12 -25.26
CA SER A 268 21.04 8.11 -26.11
C SER A 268 20.52 8.24 -27.54
N LYS A 269 21.41 8.13 -28.54
CA LYS A 269 21.02 8.05 -29.96
C LYS A 269 20.17 6.80 -30.25
N THR A 270 20.23 5.81 -29.36
CA THR A 270 19.47 4.56 -29.35
C THR A 270 18.31 4.63 -28.35
N CYS A 271 17.42 5.60 -28.48
CA CYS A 271 16.03 5.37 -28.11
C CYS A 271 15.43 4.62 -29.30
N LYS A 272 15.80 3.33 -29.46
CA LYS A 272 15.36 2.54 -30.62
C LYS A 272 13.83 2.48 -30.56
N ASN A 273 13.18 3.02 -31.58
CA ASN A 273 11.88 2.51 -32.00
C ASN A 273 12.11 1.02 -32.29
N SER A 274 11.75 0.13 -31.37
CA SER A 274 11.92 -1.32 -31.56
C SER A 274 10.84 -1.82 -32.52
N SER A 275 10.99 -1.45 -33.78
CA SER A 275 10.43 -2.14 -34.93
C SER A 275 11.60 -2.83 -35.63
N THR A 276 11.99 -4.01 -35.16
CA THR A 276 12.64 -5.09 -35.91
C THR A 276 12.97 -6.26 -34.99
N ASN A 277 12.60 -7.45 -35.43
CA ASN A 277 12.90 -8.75 -34.83
C ASN A 277 14.40 -8.88 -34.52
N SER A 278 14.71 -9.38 -33.31
CA SER A 278 15.74 -10.39 -32.99
C SER A 278 16.21 -10.24 -31.54
N ALA A 279 16.01 -11.31 -30.78
CA ALA A 279 16.87 -11.84 -29.70
C ALA A 279 17.19 -10.99 -28.44
N THR A 280 16.89 -11.64 -27.30
CA THR A 280 17.70 -11.67 -26.06
C THR A 280 18.13 -10.34 -25.45
N GLY A 281 17.30 -9.83 -24.53
CA GLY A 281 17.72 -8.89 -23.49
C GLY A 281 17.92 -9.64 -22.17
N THR A 282 19.18 -9.94 -21.87
CA THR A 282 19.67 -10.59 -20.66
C THR A 282 19.15 -9.91 -19.40
N THR A 283 18.52 -10.70 -18.53
CA THR A 283 18.27 -10.36 -17.13
C THR A 283 19.63 -10.27 -16.44
N THR A 284 20.10 -9.07 -16.11
CA THR A 284 21.24 -8.89 -15.20
C THR A 284 20.78 -9.20 -13.78
N ASN A 285 20.80 -10.49 -13.45
CA ASN A 285 21.01 -10.94 -12.08
C ASN A 285 22.53 -10.91 -11.86
N ASP A 286 22.99 -10.07 -10.93
CA ASP A 286 24.34 -10.18 -10.38
C ASP A 286 24.25 -11.10 -9.15
N PRO A 287 24.89 -12.29 -9.15
CA PRO A 287 24.96 -13.14 -7.98
C PRO A 287 26.23 -12.79 -7.18
N THR A 288 26.06 -12.43 -5.91
CA THR A 288 27.13 -12.57 -4.93
C THR A 288 27.46 -14.05 -4.78
N GLY A 289 28.69 -14.42 -5.14
CA GLY A 289 29.20 -15.76 -4.95
C GLY A 289 29.32 -16.12 -3.47
N HIS A 290 28.90 -17.32 -3.11
CA HIS A 290 29.67 -18.27 -2.32
C HIS A 290 29.12 -19.67 -2.56
N SER A 291 30.05 -20.60 -2.72
CA SER A 291 29.87 -22.02 -2.98
C SER A 291 29.29 -22.74 -1.76
N ASP A 292 28.50 -23.79 -2.00
CA ASP A 292 28.82 -25.17 -1.59
C ASP A 292 27.61 -26.09 -1.69
N ASP A 293 27.93 -27.34 -2.02
CA ASP A 293 27.08 -28.48 -2.31
C ASP A 293 25.90 -28.72 -1.36
N LYS A 294 24.76 -29.13 -1.95
CA LYS A 294 24.04 -30.39 -1.67
C LYS A 294 22.69 -30.44 -2.43
N HIS A 295 22.54 -31.43 -3.30
CA HIS A 295 21.22 -31.96 -3.67
C HIS A 295 20.53 -32.52 -2.40
N PRO A 296 19.19 -32.38 -2.22
CA PRO A 296 18.28 -33.34 -2.87
C PRO A 296 16.82 -32.87 -3.16
N THR A 297 16.16 -33.71 -3.97
CA THR A 297 14.71 -34.07 -4.02
C THR A 297 13.64 -33.08 -4.47
N ARG A 298 13.02 -33.44 -5.62
CA ARG A 298 11.71 -32.95 -6.13
C ARG A 298 10.59 -33.22 -5.12
N HIS A 299 9.89 -32.18 -4.71
CA HIS A 299 8.50 -32.27 -4.24
C HIS A 299 7.59 -31.53 -5.23
N THR A 300 6.79 -32.29 -5.97
CA THR A 300 5.66 -31.78 -6.76
C THR A 300 4.52 -31.42 -5.80
N GLN A 301 4.23 -30.13 -5.62
CA GLN A 301 3.02 -29.68 -4.94
C GLN A 301 1.80 -29.87 -5.86
N HIS A 302 0.94 -30.81 -5.48
CA HIS A 302 -0.44 -30.92 -5.97
C HIS A 302 -1.26 -29.73 -5.48
N TYR A 303 -1.85 -28.96 -6.40
CA TYR A 303 -2.89 -28.00 -6.06
C TYR A 303 -4.24 -28.73 -5.93
N PRO A 304 -5.03 -28.49 -4.86
CA PRO A 304 -6.35 -29.09 -4.72
C PRO A 304 -7.34 -28.48 -5.73
N LYS A 305 -8.13 -29.33 -6.38
CA LYS A 305 -9.25 -28.94 -7.25
C LYS A 305 -10.33 -28.23 -6.41
N PRO A 306 -10.95 -27.14 -6.90
CA PRO A 306 -12.06 -26.51 -6.19
C PRO A 306 -13.33 -27.37 -6.27
N ALA A 307 -14.03 -27.47 -5.13
CA ALA A 307 -15.29 -28.18 -4.98
C ALA A 307 -16.43 -27.52 -5.77
N HIS A 308 -17.21 -28.33 -6.46
CA HIS A 308 -18.45 -27.92 -7.12
C HIS A 308 -19.52 -27.62 -6.06
N ASN A 309 -19.94 -26.37 -5.92
CA ASN A 309 -21.16 -26.02 -5.21
C ASN A 309 -22.31 -25.84 -6.22
N HIS A 310 -23.23 -26.81 -6.24
CA HIS A 310 -24.54 -26.68 -6.86
C HIS A 310 -25.37 -25.62 -6.14
N TRP A 311 -25.78 -24.57 -6.86
CA TRP A 311 -26.84 -23.67 -6.42
C TRP A 311 -28.10 -23.95 -7.25
N SER A 312 -29.08 -24.54 -6.58
CA SER A 312 -30.45 -24.76 -7.07
C SER A 312 -31.12 -23.42 -7.36
N GLN A 313 -31.59 -23.24 -8.59
CA GLN A 313 -32.47 -22.14 -8.95
C GLN A 313 -33.84 -22.34 -8.30
N LYS A 314 -34.32 -21.35 -7.54
CA LYS A 314 -35.75 -21.22 -7.21
C LYS A 314 -36.34 -20.16 -8.13
N THR A 315 -37.16 -20.63 -9.07
CA THR A 315 -38.06 -19.83 -9.89
C THR A 315 -39.20 -19.26 -9.03
N THR A 316 -39.38 -17.95 -9.01
CA THR A 316 -40.63 -17.32 -8.56
C THR A 316 -41.39 -16.86 -9.79
N ALA A 317 -42.49 -17.55 -10.08
CA ALA A 317 -43.45 -17.20 -11.10
C ALA A 317 -44.19 -15.90 -10.70
N SER A 318 -44.35 -15.03 -11.69
CA SER A 318 -45.28 -13.91 -11.73
C SER A 318 -46.72 -14.42 -11.77
N ASP A 319 -47.57 -13.94 -10.86
CA ASP A 319 -49.01 -14.16 -10.94
C ASP A 319 -49.73 -12.83 -11.16
N THR A 320 -50.53 -12.82 -12.22
CA THR A 320 -51.38 -11.71 -12.68
C THR A 320 -52.82 -12.18 -12.50
N THR A 321 -53.63 -11.55 -11.65
CA THR A 321 -55.06 -11.20 -11.87
C THR A 321 -55.76 -10.80 -10.57
N LYS A 322 -56.11 -9.52 -10.44
CA LYS A 322 -57.48 -8.97 -10.53
C LYS A 322 -57.46 -7.48 -10.22
#